data_AF-X1FX87-F1
#
_entry.id   AF-X1FX87-F1
#
_cell.length_a   1.000
_cell.length_b   1.000
_cell.length_c   1.000
_cell.angle_alpha   90.00
_cell.angle_beta   90.00
_cell.angle_gamma   90.00
#
_symmetry.space_group_name_H-M   'P 1'
#
loop_
_entity.id
_entity.type
_entity.pdbx_description
1 polymer ?
#
loop_
_entity_poly.entity_id
_entity_poly.type
_entity_poly.pdbx_seq_one_letter_code
_entity_poly.pdbx_strand_id
1 'polypeptide(L)'
;MKLLLTSAGFENPKVGKKFLEVVGKPAHEIKIIFIPTAAITEGEKYYVRKCEEELLSVDVKKQNIKVLNLDHSISHSEVASSDVIYVCG
;
A
#
# COMPACT_ATOMS: atom_id res chain seq x y z
N MET A 1 -15.12 4.43 8.57
CA MET A 1 -14.23 3.80 7.57
C MET A 1 -13.59 4.91 6.74
N LYS A 2 -12.28 4.88 6.52
CA LYS A 2 -11.56 5.85 5.69
C LYS A 2 -11.13 5.15 4.39
N LEU A 3 -11.36 5.77 3.23
CA LEU A 3 -10.98 5.23 1.92
C LEU A 3 -10.24 6.32 1.14
N LEU A 4 -9.21 5.91 0.41
CA LEU A 4 -8.51 6.75 -0.56
C LEU A 4 -8.49 5.98 -1.88
N LEU A 5 -9.17 6.51 -2.89
CA LEU A 5 -9.26 5.90 -4.21
C LEU A 5 -8.40 6.70 -5.18
N THR A 6 -7.58 6.01 -5.97
CA THR A 6 -6.68 6.61 -6.95
C THR A 6 -6.64 5.73 -8.19
N SER A 7 -6.53 6.35 -9.37
CA SER A 7 -6.39 5.65 -10.64
C SER A 7 -4.95 5.22 -10.94
N ALA A 8 -3.96 5.80 -10.25
CA ALA A 8 -2.55 5.65 -10.58
C ALA A 8 -1.63 5.78 -9.35
N GLY A 9 -2.01 5.18 -8.23
CA GLY A 9 -1.21 5.25 -7.00
C GLY A 9 -0.97 6.68 -6.53
N PHE A 10 0.29 7.03 -6.27
CA PHE A 10 0.74 8.36 -5.84
C PHE A 10 1.49 9.12 -6.94
N GLU A 11 1.29 8.80 -8.21
CA GLU A 11 1.91 9.50 -9.34
C GLU A 11 1.73 11.03 -9.25
N ASN A 12 0.58 11.47 -8.71
CA ASN A 12 0.41 12.83 -8.22
C ASN A 12 0.84 12.91 -6.73
N PRO A 13 1.91 13.64 -6.38
CA PRO A 13 2.41 13.74 -5.00
C PRO A 13 1.38 14.23 -3.97
N LYS A 14 0.33 14.95 -4.42
CA LYS A 14 -0.77 15.37 -3.56
C LYS A 14 -1.54 14.17 -2.97
N VAL A 15 -1.58 13.04 -3.69
CA VAL A 15 -2.21 11.80 -3.21
C VAL A 15 -1.40 11.19 -2.08
N GLY A 16 -0.06 11.14 -2.19
CA GLY A 16 0.81 10.71 -1.10
C GLY A 16 0.67 11.57 0.16
N LYS A 17 0.56 12.89 0.00
CA LYS A 17 0.25 13.79 1.14
C LYS A 17 -1.12 13.48 1.73
N LYS A 18 -2.16 13.29 0.89
CA LYS A 18 -3.51 12.96 1.36
C LYS A 18 -3.55 11.61 2.07
N PHE A 19 -2.77 10.64 1.61
CA PHE A 19 -2.58 9.35 2.26
C PHE A 19 -2.10 9.53 3.71
N LEU A 20 -1.04 10.30 3.94
CA LEU A 20 -0.53 10.57 5.29
C LEU A 20 -1.57 11.27 6.18
N GLU A 21 -2.30 12.26 5.63
CA GLU A 21 -3.39 12.94 6.34
C GLU A 21 -4.52 11.99 6.74
N VAL A 22 -4.88 11.04 5.87
CA VAL A 22 -5.94 10.06 6.11
C VAL A 22 -5.51 9.08 7.19
N VAL A 23 -4.28 8.56 7.14
CA VAL A 23 -3.75 7.63 8.14
C VAL A 23 -3.59 8.32 9.50
N GLY A 24 -3.07 9.56 9.51
CA GLY A 24 -2.92 10.34 10.73
C GLY A 24 -1.84 9.82 11.68
N LYS A 25 -0.80 9.16 11.14
CA LYS A 25 0.36 8.64 11.87
C LYS A 25 1.67 9.11 11.23
N PRO A 26 2.79 9.16 11.97
CA PRO A 26 4.10 9.37 11.38
C PRO A 26 4.38 8.31 10.31
N ALA A 27 4.84 8.73 9.13
CA ALA A 27 4.96 7.85 7.96
C ALA A 27 5.81 6.58 8.24
N HIS A 28 6.92 6.75 8.95
CA HIS A 28 7.83 5.67 9.30
C HIS A 28 7.26 4.65 10.30
N GLU A 29 6.13 4.94 10.95
CA GLU A 29 5.43 4.01 11.85
C GLU A 29 4.27 3.27 11.17
N ILE A 30 3.86 3.70 9.98
CA ILE A 30 2.70 3.13 9.28
C ILE A 30 3.00 1.69 8.84
N LYS A 31 2.15 0.76 9.25
CA LYS A 31 2.17 -0.65 8.85
C LYS A 31 1.17 -0.92 7.73
N ILE A 32 1.64 -1.47 6.62
CA ILE A 32 0.86 -1.65 5.39
C ILE A 32 0.79 -3.13 5.03
N ILE A 33 -0.43 -3.61 4.78
CA ILE A 33 -0.65 -4.81 3.96
C ILE A 33 -0.75 -4.38 2.51
N PHE A 34 0.14 -4.88 1.67
CA PHE A 34 0.24 -4.53 0.26
C PHE A 34 -0.22 -5.72 -0.59
N ILE A 35 -1.26 -5.52 -1.39
CA ILE A 35 -1.93 -6.58 -2.16
C ILE A 35 -1.73 -6.31 -3.66
N PRO A 36 -0.75 -6.97 -4.30
CA PRO A 36 -0.41 -6.74 -5.71
C PRO A 36 -1.17 -7.67 -6.67
N THR A 37 -2.19 -8.39 -6.19
CA THR A 37 -2.74 -9.57 -6.87
C THR A 37 -3.45 -9.30 -8.19
N ALA A 38 -3.86 -8.06 -8.45
CA ALA A 38 -4.49 -7.68 -9.71
C ALA A 38 -3.49 -7.65 -10.88
N ALA A 39 -2.19 -7.51 -10.60
CA ALA A 39 -1.15 -7.43 -11.63
C ALA A 39 -0.71 -8.81 -12.12
N ILE A 40 -1.09 -9.16 -13.36
CA ILE A 40 -0.81 -10.48 -13.97
C ILE A 40 0.34 -10.38 -14.98
N THR A 41 0.34 -9.32 -15.78
CA THR A 41 1.31 -9.07 -16.85
C THR A 41 2.57 -8.36 -16.35
N GLU A 42 3.66 -8.43 -17.13
CA GLU A 42 4.90 -7.71 -16.81
C GLU A 42 4.71 -6.19 -16.77
N GLY A 43 3.81 -5.65 -17.60
CA GLY A 43 3.45 -4.23 -17.59
C GLY A 43 2.75 -3.83 -16.29
N GLU A 44 1.85 -4.66 -15.78
CA GLU A 44 1.16 -4.41 -14.50
C GLU A 44 2.13 -4.55 -13.31
N LYS A 45 3.05 -5.53 -13.35
CA LYS A 45 4.10 -5.69 -12.32
C LYS A 45 5.03 -4.48 -12.23
N TYR A 46 5.23 -3.75 -13.33
CA TYR A 46 5.95 -2.47 -13.28
C TYR A 46 5.22 -1.45 -12.39
N TYR A 47 3.90 -1.34 -12.51
CA TYR A 47 3.11 -0.45 -11.66
C TYR A 47 3.07 -0.88 -10.20
N VAL A 48 3.10 -2.19 -9.92
CA VAL A 48 3.25 -2.70 -8.55
C VAL A 48 4.54 -2.20 -7.91
N ARG A 49 5.68 -2.29 -8.62
CA ARG A 49 6.96 -1.77 -8.13
C ARG A 49 6.93 -0.27 -7.93
N LYS A 50 6.33 0.47 -8.88
CA LYS A 50 6.14 1.93 -8.77
C LYS A 50 5.33 2.30 -7.53
N CYS A 51 4.25 1.56 -7.23
CA CYS A 51 3.44 1.79 -6.03
C CYS A 51 4.22 1.52 -4.74
N GLU A 52 5.08 0.49 -4.71
CA GLU A 52 5.97 0.24 -3.55
C GLU A 52 6.97 1.40 -3.37
N GLU A 53 7.62 1.85 -4.45
CA GLU A 53 8.55 2.99 -4.42
C GLU A 53 7.88 4.28 -3.96
N GLU A 54 6.65 4.52 -4.38
CA GLU A 54 5.83 5.66 -3.96
C GLU A 54 5.56 5.65 -2.45
N LEU A 55 5.29 4.49 -1.85
CA LEU A 55 5.15 4.36 -0.39
C LEU A 55 6.46 4.69 0.33
N LEU A 56 7.60 4.21 -0.19
CA LEU A 56 8.92 4.55 0.35
C LEU A 56 9.22 6.04 0.23
N SER A 57 8.79 6.68 -0.87
CA SER A 57 9.02 8.12 -1.12
C SER A 57 8.32 9.03 -0.10
N VAL A 58 7.24 8.56 0.51
CA VAL A 58 6.53 9.26 1.60
C VAL A 58 7.01 8.85 3.00
N ASP A 59 8.19 8.22 3.10
CA ASP A 59 8.86 7.77 4.33
C ASP A 59 8.23 6.55 5.03
N VAL A 60 7.39 5.77 4.35
CA VAL A 60 7.00 4.44 4.86
C VAL A 60 8.23 3.54 4.82
N LYS A 61 8.53 2.87 5.93
CA LYS A 61 9.68 1.94 5.99
C LYS A 61 9.35 0.63 5.28
N LYS A 62 10.29 0.13 4.48
CA LYS A 62 10.14 -1.16 3.78
C LYS A 62 9.78 -2.32 4.72
N GLN A 63 10.37 -2.35 5.93
CA GLN A 63 10.07 -3.36 6.95
C GLN A 63 8.62 -3.34 7.47
N ASN A 64 7.89 -2.24 7.24
CA ASN A 64 6.49 -2.12 7.62
C ASN A 64 5.53 -2.49 6.48
N ILE A 65 6.04 -2.81 5.30
CA ILE A 65 5.26 -3.23 4.13
C ILE A 65 5.27 -4.76 4.09
N LYS A 66 4.13 -5.37 4.37
CA LYS A 66 3.93 -6.82 4.22
C LYS A 66 3.14 -7.10 2.95
N VAL A 67 3.74 -7.81 2.02
CA VAL A 67 3.07 -8.25 0.79
C VAL A 67 2.16 -9.45 1.08
N LEU A 68 0.94 -9.42 0.55
CA LEU A 68 -0.02 -10.50 0.68
C LEU A 68 -0.63 -10.82 -0.70
N ASN A 69 -0.39 -12.03 -1.19
CA ASN A 69 -0.74 -12.45 -2.56
C ASN A 69 -2.11 -13.15 -2.67
N LEU A 70 -2.91 -13.19 -1.60
CA LEU A 70 -4.23 -13.84 -1.56
C LEU A 70 -4.22 -15.31 -2.05
N ASP A 71 -3.09 -15.99 -1.92
CA ASP A 71 -2.86 -17.38 -2.32
C ASP A 71 -3.25 -18.40 -1.23
N HIS A 72 -3.75 -17.90 -0.10
CA HIS A 72 -4.26 -18.68 1.02
C HIS A 72 -5.36 -17.91 1.77
N SER A 73 -6.08 -18.60 2.65
CA SER A 73 -7.05 -17.96 3.53
C SER A 73 -6.35 -17.05 4.54
N ILE A 74 -6.71 -15.77 4.54
CA ILE A 74 -6.12 -14.78 5.45
C ILE A 74 -6.72 -14.92 6.84
N SER A 75 -5.87 -15.05 7.86
CA SER A 75 -6.30 -14.99 9.26
C SER A 75 -6.42 -13.54 9.76
N HIS A 76 -7.32 -13.29 10.72
CA HIS A 76 -7.44 -11.97 11.34
C HIS A 76 -6.10 -11.47 11.93
N SER A 77 -5.33 -12.36 12.55
CA SER A 77 -4.00 -12.04 13.12
C SER A 77 -3.02 -11.47 12.10
N GLU A 78 -3.12 -11.86 10.83
CA GLU A 78 -2.20 -11.42 9.79
C GLU A 78 -2.40 -9.97 9.35
N VAL A 79 -3.60 -9.43 9.56
CA VAL A 79 -4.00 -8.08 9.15
C VAL A 79 -4.29 -7.17 10.33
N ALA A 80 -4.58 -7.72 11.52
CA ALA A 80 -4.99 -6.97 12.72
C ALA A 80 -3.99 -5.91 13.19
N SER A 81 -2.70 -6.07 12.89
CA SER A 81 -1.64 -5.14 13.30
C SER A 81 -1.31 -4.07 12.26
N SER A 82 -2.01 -4.06 11.11
CA SER A 82 -1.81 -3.09 10.04
C SER A 82 -2.67 -1.83 10.22
N ASP A 83 -2.14 -0.72 9.74
CA ASP A 83 -2.84 0.57 9.71
C ASP A 83 -3.58 0.78 8.39
N VAL A 84 -3.07 0.17 7.32
CA VAL A 84 -3.53 0.35 5.95
C VAL A 84 -3.53 -0.98 5.22
N ILE A 85 -4.59 -1.21 4.44
CA ILE A 85 -4.63 -2.19 3.36
C ILE A 85 -4.52 -1.41 2.05
N TYR A 86 -3.42 -1.60 1.32
CA TYR A 86 -3.17 -1.03 0.00
C TYR A 86 -3.41 -2.11 -1.05
N VAL A 87 -4.36 -1.88 -1.95
CA VAL A 87 -4.69 -2.80 -3.04
C VAL A 87 -4.24 -2.17 -4.34
N CYS A 88 -3.33 -2.83 -5.06
CA CYS A 88 -2.91 -2.40 -6.38
C CYS A 88 -4.03 -2.61 -7.41
N GLY A 89 -4.01 -1.78 -8.44
CA GLY A 89 -4.79 -1.98 -9.66
C GLY A 89 -4.22 -3.07 -10.55
#